data_AF-A0A1B6I6F9-F1
#
_entry.id   AF-A0A1B6I6F9-F1
#
_cell.length_a   1.000
_cell.length_b   1.000
_cell.length_c   1.000
_cell.angle_alpha   90.00
_cell.angle_beta   90.00
_cell.angle_gamma   90.00
#
_symmetry.space_group_name_H-M   'P 1'
#
loop_
_entity.id
_entity.type
_entity.pdbx_description
1 polymer ?
#
loop_
_entity_poly.entity_id
_entity_poly.type
_entity_poly.pdbx_seq_one_letter_code
_entity_poly.pdbx_strand_id
1 'polypeptide(L)'
;FFEEFRDSKCKSKTARVLIDEMIWFDHLVDLFEKYKADSGAEIMFLGTHKDYRKRGIAAGLVEATLAALRALPPSKRPPIATAIFTSPYSIRVGHSLEFDEVTKVAMKDKIVNGKPFSENPKIGQDHPGAIVMVKRLTSS
;
A
#
# COMPACT_ATOMS: atom_id res chain seq x y z
N PHE A 1 3.96 9.97 10.38
CA PHE A 1 3.77 8.77 11.24
C PHE A 1 4.97 7.83 11.15
N PHE A 2 5.38 7.47 9.92
CA PHE A 2 6.41 6.46 9.72
C PHE A 2 7.78 6.83 10.32
N GLU A 3 8.22 8.09 10.25
CA GLU A 3 9.50 8.50 10.85
C GLU A 3 9.49 8.33 12.37
N GLU A 4 8.43 8.80 13.03
CA GLU A 4 8.27 8.68 14.48
C GLU A 4 8.26 7.20 14.91
N PHE A 5 7.54 6.34 14.19
CA PHE A 5 7.53 4.91 14.47
C PHE A 5 8.91 4.27 14.30
N ARG A 6 9.63 4.58 13.21
CA ARG A 6 10.98 4.07 12.94
C ARG A 6 11.96 4.44 14.05
N ASP A 7 11.92 5.70 14.47
CA ASP A 7 12.93 6.29 15.35
C ASP A 7 12.66 5.98 16.82
N SER A 8 11.39 5.98 17.24
CA SER A 8 11.02 5.84 18.66
C SER A 8 10.52 4.46 19.08
N LYS A 9 9.95 3.65 18.18
CA LYS A 9 9.27 2.38 18.52
C LYS A 9 9.86 1.15 17.85
N CYS A 10 10.34 1.26 16.62
CA CYS A 10 10.73 0.12 15.81
C CYS A 10 12.10 -0.44 16.26
N LYS A 11 12.11 -1.59 16.93
CA LYS A 11 13.37 -2.22 17.41
C LYS A 11 14.07 -3.09 16.37
N SER A 12 13.30 -3.68 15.44
CA SER A 12 13.83 -4.60 14.44
C SER A 12 14.49 -3.85 13.29
N LYS A 13 15.74 -4.21 12.98
CA LYS A 13 16.47 -3.65 11.83
C LYS A 13 15.73 -3.87 10.52
N THR A 14 15.20 -5.07 10.31
CA THR A 14 14.44 -5.42 9.09
C THR A 14 13.14 -4.64 9.00
N ALA A 15 12.46 -4.44 10.13
CA ALA A 15 11.24 -3.64 10.13
C ALA A 15 11.55 -2.16 9.83
N ARG A 16 12.68 -1.61 10.32
CA ARG A 16 13.09 -0.24 9.95
C ARG A 16 13.29 -0.07 8.45
N VAL A 17 13.89 -1.05 7.77
CA VAL A 17 14.04 -1.02 6.31
C VAL A 17 12.70 -0.95 5.59
N LEU A 18 11.70 -1.72 6.04
CA LEU A 18 10.35 -1.65 5.48
C LEU A 18 9.71 -0.28 5.72
N ILE A 19 9.91 0.31 6.91
CA ILE A 19 9.38 1.63 7.24
C ILE A 19 10.09 2.73 6.44
N ASP A 20 11.40 2.63 6.20
CA ASP A 20 12.13 3.54 5.31
C ASP A 20 11.59 3.49 3.88
N GLU A 21 11.23 2.31 3.39
CA GLU A 21 10.56 2.17 2.09
C GLU A 21 9.18 2.86 2.09
N MET A 22 8.39 2.72 3.16
CA MET A 22 7.10 3.41 3.31
C MET A 22 7.26 4.94 3.34
N ILE A 23 8.24 5.47 4.10
CA ILE A 23 8.57 6.91 4.13
C ILE A 23 8.93 7.40 2.73
N TRP A 24 9.73 6.62 1.99
CA TRP A 24 10.10 6.99 0.65
C TRP A 24 8.89 7.07 -0.29
N PHE A 25 7.96 6.10 -0.23
CA PHE A 25 6.71 6.18 -1.00
C PHE A 25 5.84 7.38 -0.64
N ASP A 26 5.73 7.69 0.66
CA ASP A 26 4.98 8.85 1.17
C ASP A 26 5.51 10.17 0.59
N HIS A 27 6.84 10.28 0.43
CA HIS A 27 7.48 11.45 -0.19
C HIS A 27 7.31 11.54 -1.73
N LEU A 28 6.90 10.47 -2.42
CA LEU A 28 6.78 10.51 -3.89
C LEU A 28 5.56 11.32 -4.34
N VAL A 29 4.52 11.39 -3.52
CA VAL A 29 3.27 12.06 -3.88
C VAL A 29 2.48 12.43 -2.63
N ASP A 30 2.08 13.69 -2.52
CA ASP A 30 1.10 14.10 -1.53
C ASP A 30 -0.31 13.67 -1.99
N LEU A 31 -0.79 12.56 -1.44
CA LEU A 31 -2.11 12.02 -1.74
C LEU A 31 -3.23 12.94 -1.21
N PHE A 32 -3.01 13.61 -0.08
CA PHE A 32 -4.00 14.47 0.56
C PHE A 32 -4.23 15.74 -0.26
N GLU A 33 -3.15 16.37 -0.72
CA GLU A 33 -3.20 17.49 -1.65
C GLU A 33 -3.87 17.08 -2.98
N LYS A 34 -3.38 16.00 -3.61
CA LYS A 34 -3.88 15.54 -4.91
C LYS A 34 -5.37 15.17 -4.89
N TYR A 35 -5.84 14.55 -3.80
CA TYR A 35 -7.23 14.11 -3.69
C TYR A 35 -8.13 15.12 -2.95
N LYS A 36 -7.59 16.25 -2.48
CA LYS A 36 -8.26 17.25 -1.63
C LYS A 36 -8.90 16.60 -0.40
N ALA A 37 -8.11 15.75 0.26
CA ALA A 37 -8.52 14.97 1.42
C ALA A 37 -7.81 15.50 2.68
N ASP A 38 -8.49 15.48 3.82
CA ASP A 38 -7.93 15.82 5.13
C ASP A 38 -7.57 14.59 5.99
N SER A 39 -7.98 13.41 5.50
CA SER A 39 -7.87 12.13 6.19
C SER A 39 -7.92 10.98 5.19
N GLY A 40 -7.48 9.79 5.60
CA GLY A 40 -7.37 8.63 4.73
C GLY A 40 -7.27 7.34 5.54
N ALA A 41 -7.62 6.22 4.92
CA ALA A 41 -7.41 4.88 5.48
C ALA A 41 -6.39 4.12 4.66
N GLU A 42 -5.34 3.61 5.30
CA GLU A 42 -4.29 2.85 4.62
C GLU A 42 -4.47 1.34 4.82
N ILE A 43 -4.47 0.58 3.71
CA ILE A 43 -4.42 -0.87 3.72
C ILE A 43 -2.94 -1.28 3.79
N MET A 44 -2.39 -1.33 5.01
CA MET A 44 -0.97 -1.50 5.24
C MET A 44 -0.44 -2.90 4.90
N PHE A 45 -1.20 -3.95 5.26
CA PHE A 45 -0.84 -5.34 4.96
C PHE A 45 -2.04 -6.15 4.49
N LEU A 46 -1.83 -6.94 3.45
CA LEU A 46 -2.82 -7.88 2.92
C LEU A 46 -2.20 -9.26 2.80
N GLY A 47 -2.73 -10.22 3.57
CA GLY A 47 -2.24 -11.58 3.62
C GLY A 47 -3.36 -12.59 3.43
N THR A 48 -3.08 -13.65 2.68
CA THR A 48 -3.93 -14.84 2.62
C THR A 48 -3.09 -16.07 2.90
N HIS A 49 -3.60 -16.94 3.76
CA HIS A 49 -2.92 -18.20 4.06
C HIS A 49 -2.79 -19.05 2.78
N LYS A 50 -1.65 -19.73 2.62
CA LYS A 50 -1.28 -20.39 1.35
C LYS A 50 -2.33 -21.39 0.85
N ASP A 51 -2.97 -22.12 1.76
CA ASP A 51 -3.95 -23.18 1.44
C ASP A 51 -5.32 -22.61 0.99
N TYR A 52 -5.51 -21.30 1.14
CA TYR A 52 -6.75 -20.59 0.79
C TYR A 52 -6.57 -19.59 -0.34
N ARG A 53 -5.40 -19.56 -0.99
CA ARG A 53 -5.14 -18.71 -2.16
C ARG A 53 -6.03 -19.12 -3.34
N LYS A 54 -6.18 -18.20 -4.32
CA LYS A 54 -6.98 -18.37 -5.55
C LYS A 54 -8.49 -18.57 -5.33
N ARG A 55 -9.01 -18.18 -4.16
CA ARG A 55 -10.45 -18.24 -3.82
C ARG A 55 -11.10 -16.87 -3.71
N GLY A 56 -10.48 -15.82 -4.27
CA GLY A 56 -10.99 -14.44 -4.17
C GLY A 56 -10.84 -13.76 -2.79
N ILE A 57 -10.31 -14.45 -1.78
CA ILE A 57 -10.26 -13.94 -0.39
C ILE A 57 -9.55 -12.59 -0.26
N ALA A 58 -8.44 -12.38 -0.97
CA ALA A 58 -7.71 -11.12 -0.90
C ALA A 58 -8.55 -9.93 -1.39
N ALA A 59 -9.30 -10.11 -2.48
CA ALA A 59 -10.22 -9.10 -2.99
C ALA A 59 -11.40 -8.90 -2.02
N GLY A 60 -12.00 -9.98 -1.54
CA GLY A 60 -13.09 -9.92 -0.56
C GLY A 60 -12.70 -9.22 0.74
N LEU A 61 -11.46 -9.40 1.23
CA LEU A 61 -10.94 -8.67 2.40
C LEU A 61 -10.85 -7.16 2.13
N VAL A 62 -10.36 -6.76 0.95
CA VAL A 62 -10.30 -5.34 0.57
C VAL A 62 -11.70 -4.76 0.38
N GLU A 63 -12.61 -5.46 -0.29
CA GLU A 63 -14.02 -5.04 -0.44
C GLU A 63 -14.71 -4.86 0.91
N ALA A 64 -14.56 -5.84 1.81
CA ALA A 64 -15.11 -5.76 3.16
C ALA A 64 -14.51 -4.57 3.95
N THR A 65 -13.22 -4.30 3.77
CA THR A 65 -12.56 -3.14 4.36
C THR A 65 -13.16 -1.84 3.84
N LEU A 66 -13.29 -1.69 2.51
CA LEU A 66 -13.90 -0.51 1.90
C LEU A 66 -15.37 -0.33 2.32
N ALA A 67 -16.13 -1.42 2.42
CA ALA A 67 -17.51 -1.39 2.91
C ALA A 67 -17.58 -0.93 4.37
N ALA A 68 -16.71 -1.44 5.24
CA ALA A 68 -16.62 -1.00 6.64
C ALA A 68 -16.28 0.49 6.75
N LEU A 69 -15.32 0.98 5.95
CA LEU A 69 -14.95 2.39 5.92
C LEU A 69 -16.12 3.28 5.46
N ARG A 70 -16.87 2.86 4.43
CA ARG A 70 -18.07 3.57 3.96
C ARG A 70 -19.19 3.57 4.99
N ALA A 71 -19.32 2.51 5.78
CA ALA A 71 -20.32 2.41 6.84
C ALA A 71 -20.03 3.29 8.07
N LEU A 72 -18.81 3.85 8.19
CA LEU A 72 -18.49 4.78 9.26
C LEU A 72 -19.40 6.04 9.20
N PRO A 73 -19.71 6.66 10.37
CA PRO A 73 -20.41 7.94 10.40
C PRO A 73 -19.72 8.97 9.51
N PRO A 74 -20.45 9.90 8.86
CA PRO A 74 -19.85 10.88 7.94
C PRO A 74 -18.65 11.64 8.53
N SER A 75 -18.70 11.99 9.82
CA SER A 75 -17.61 12.68 10.52
C SER A 75 -16.35 11.83 10.79
N LYS A 76 -16.42 10.51 10.58
CA LYS A 76 -15.32 9.57 10.75
C LYS A 76 -14.97 8.82 9.46
N ARG A 77 -15.72 9.05 8.38
CA ARG A 77 -15.51 8.39 7.10
C ARG A 77 -14.33 9.04 6.39
N PRO A 78 -13.22 8.32 6.15
CA PRO A 78 -12.14 8.88 5.37
C PRO A 78 -12.60 9.08 3.92
N PRO A 79 -12.21 10.18 3.25
CA PRO A 79 -12.54 10.45 1.86
C PRO A 79 -11.83 9.50 0.88
N ILE A 80 -10.67 8.95 1.28
CA ILE A 80 -9.86 8.05 0.48
C ILE A 80 -9.40 6.81 1.25
N ALA A 81 -9.27 5.69 0.55
CA ALA A 81 -8.48 4.54 0.99
C ALA A 81 -7.23 4.42 0.11
N THR A 82 -6.09 4.08 0.70
CA THR A 82 -4.79 4.02 0.02
C THR A 82 -4.11 2.68 0.27
N ALA A 83 -3.26 2.26 -0.66
CA ALA A 83 -2.42 1.07 -0.49
C ALA A 83 -1.14 1.19 -1.34
N ILE A 84 -0.03 0.67 -0.81
CA ILE A 84 1.20 0.43 -1.59
C ILE A 84 1.22 -1.05 -1.98
N PHE A 85 0.77 -1.37 -3.19
CA PHE A 85 0.75 -2.75 -3.67
C PHE A 85 2.11 -3.14 -4.25
N THR A 86 2.81 -4.05 -3.56
CA THR A 86 4.20 -4.43 -3.85
C THR A 86 4.36 -5.80 -4.53
N SER A 87 3.25 -6.51 -4.75
CA SER A 87 3.25 -7.82 -5.41
C SER A 87 2.31 -7.84 -6.63
N PRO A 88 2.57 -8.67 -7.65
CA PRO A 88 1.65 -8.86 -8.77
C PRO A 88 0.24 -9.25 -8.31
N TYR A 89 0.16 -10.06 -7.26
CA TYR A 89 -1.10 -10.55 -6.72
C TYR A 89 -1.92 -9.41 -6.11
N SER A 90 -1.29 -8.56 -5.31
CA SER A 90 -1.95 -7.43 -4.66
C SER A 90 -2.24 -6.28 -5.64
N ILE A 91 -1.37 -6.06 -6.64
CA ILE A 91 -1.63 -5.11 -7.74
C ILE A 91 -2.90 -5.53 -8.50
N ARG A 92 -3.04 -6.82 -8.84
CA ARG A 92 -4.26 -7.32 -9.47
C ARG A 92 -5.51 -7.11 -8.63
N VAL A 93 -5.41 -7.20 -7.29
CA VAL A 93 -6.53 -6.88 -6.40
C VAL A 93 -6.92 -5.41 -6.52
N GLY A 94 -5.93 -4.50 -6.46
CA GLY A 94 -6.16 -3.06 -6.65
C GLY A 94 -6.85 -2.75 -7.98
N HIS A 95 -6.38 -3.36 -9.07
CA HIS A 95 -7.01 -3.24 -10.40
C HIS A 95 -8.42 -3.80 -10.46
N SER A 96 -8.65 -5.00 -9.92
CA SER A 96 -9.99 -5.62 -9.95
C SER A 96 -11.04 -4.83 -9.16
N LEU A 97 -10.59 -4.03 -8.20
CA LEU A 97 -11.44 -3.16 -7.37
C LEU A 97 -11.39 -1.70 -7.83
N GLU A 98 -10.85 -1.45 -9.02
CA GLU A 98 -10.79 -0.14 -9.67
C GLU A 98 -10.20 0.95 -8.76
N PHE A 99 -9.06 0.66 -8.13
CA PHE A 99 -8.25 1.71 -7.53
C PHE A 99 -7.52 2.49 -8.64
N ASP A 100 -7.38 3.79 -8.43
CA ASP A 100 -6.57 4.67 -9.28
C ASP A 100 -5.09 4.38 -9.05
N GLU A 101 -4.32 4.19 -10.12
CA GLU A 101 -2.86 4.21 -10.02
C GLU A 101 -2.38 5.66 -9.88
N VAL A 102 -1.65 5.95 -8.79
CA VAL A 102 -1.12 7.30 -8.56
C VAL A 102 0.34 7.40 -8.96
N THR A 103 1.15 6.48 -8.46
CA THR A 103 2.61 6.46 -8.68
C THR A 103 3.08 5.01 -8.79
N LYS A 104 3.87 4.72 -9.82
CA LYS A 104 4.48 3.40 -10.03
C LYS A 104 5.99 3.51 -9.89
N VAL A 105 6.55 2.60 -9.09
CA VAL A 105 7.99 2.45 -8.91
C VAL A 105 8.39 1.11 -9.49
N ALA A 106 9.30 1.11 -10.46
CA ALA A 106 9.85 -0.14 -11.00
C ALA A 106 10.78 -0.79 -9.97
N MET A 107 10.87 -2.12 -10.00
CA MET A 107 11.71 -2.87 -9.05
C MET A 107 13.18 -2.42 -9.05
N LYS A 108 13.71 -2.06 -10.22
CA LYS A 108 15.09 -1.55 -10.39
C LYS A 108 15.35 -0.21 -9.69
N ASP A 109 14.31 0.59 -9.49
CA ASP A 109 14.41 1.94 -8.91
C ASP A 109 14.19 1.90 -7.40
N LYS A 110 13.86 0.73 -6.83
CA LYS A 110 13.78 0.54 -5.38
C LYS A 110 15.17 0.52 -4.79
N ILE A 111 15.41 1.36 -3.79
CA ILE A 111 16.66 1.39 -3.03
C ILE A 111 16.39 0.82 -1.64
N VAL A 112 17.17 -0.19 -1.25
CA VAL A 112 17.15 -0.78 0.09
C VAL A 112 18.55 -0.75 0.67
N ASN A 113 18.71 -0.12 1.83
CA ASN A 113 20.00 0.13 2.48
C ASN A 113 21.03 0.83 1.56
N GLY A 114 20.57 1.79 0.76
CA GLY A 114 21.43 2.54 -0.17
C GLY A 114 21.88 1.74 -1.40
N LYS A 115 21.34 0.52 -1.62
CA LYS A 115 21.61 -0.30 -2.80
C LYS A 115 20.33 -0.58 -3.59
N PRO A 116 20.39 -0.66 -4.93
CA PRO A 116 19.27 -1.13 -5.73
C PRO A 116 18.78 -2.50 -5.25
N PHE A 117 17.47 -2.65 -5.05
CA PHE A 117 16.85 -3.88 -4.59
C PHE A 117 17.02 -5.03 -5.59
N SER A 118 17.22 -4.71 -6.86
CA SER A 118 17.58 -5.65 -7.93
C SER A 118 18.90 -6.38 -7.70
N GLU A 119 19.76 -5.91 -6.79
CA GLU A 119 21.00 -6.62 -6.43
C GLU A 119 20.78 -7.85 -5.53
N ASN A 120 19.55 -8.09 -5.03
CA ASN A 120 19.25 -9.27 -4.21
C ASN A 120 18.85 -10.48 -5.07
N PRO A 121 19.71 -11.52 -5.20
CA PRO A 121 19.48 -12.64 -6.12
C PRO A 121 18.30 -13.55 -5.76
N LYS A 122 17.70 -13.39 -4.56
CA LYS A 122 16.51 -14.17 -4.13
C LYS A 122 15.19 -13.52 -4.50
N ILE A 123 15.20 -12.32 -5.08
CA ILE A 123 13.99 -11.55 -5.38
C ILE A 123 14.12 -10.96 -6.78
N GLY A 124 13.32 -11.41 -7.75
CA GLY A 124 13.23 -10.69 -9.02
C GLY A 124 13.17 -11.51 -10.30
N GLN A 125 12.21 -12.43 -10.43
CA GLN A 125 11.73 -12.79 -11.77
C GLN A 125 10.27 -12.38 -12.00
N ASP A 126 9.44 -12.36 -10.95
CA ASP A 126 7.99 -12.17 -11.12
C ASP A 126 7.40 -10.85 -10.56
N HIS A 127 8.20 -9.96 -9.98
CA HIS A 127 7.70 -8.74 -9.32
C HIS A 127 8.02 -7.46 -10.12
N PRO A 128 7.03 -6.79 -10.73
CA PRO A 128 7.27 -5.63 -11.60
C PRO A 128 7.67 -4.34 -10.85
N GLY A 129 7.48 -4.31 -9.53
CA GLY A 129 7.71 -3.13 -8.71
C GLY A 129 6.58 -2.93 -7.69
N ALA A 130 6.34 -1.67 -7.32
CA ALA A 130 5.23 -1.29 -6.45
C ALA A 130 4.40 -0.17 -7.07
N ILE A 131 3.13 -0.12 -6.70
CA ILE A 131 2.20 0.91 -7.17
C ILE A 131 1.46 1.46 -5.96
N VAL A 132 1.55 2.79 -5.77
CA VAL A 132 0.69 3.54 -4.86
C VAL A 132 -0.66 3.68 -5.56
N MET A 133 -1.70 3.13 -4.94
CA MET A 133 -3.05 3.16 -5.47
C MET A 133 -4.04 3.77 -4.48
N VAL A 134 -5.06 4.46 -4.99
CA VAL A 134 -6.06 5.17 -4.20
C VAL A 134 -7.49 4.82 -4.65
N LYS A 135 -8.41 4.67 -3.69
CA LYS A 135 -9.84 4.54 -3.93
C LYS A 135 -10.58 5.68 -3.23
N ARG A 136 -11.36 6.47 -3.97
CA ARG A 136 -12.29 7.43 -3.36
C ARG A 136 -13.46 6.70 -2.68
N LEU A 137 -13.81 7.14 -1.48
CA LEU A 137 -14.87 6.53 -0.66
C LEU A 137 -16.13 7.39 -0.57
N THR A 138 -16.04 8.66 -0.92
CA THR A 138 -17.17 9.56 -1.10
C THR A 138 -17.78 9.36 -2.48
N SER A 139 -19.11 9.25 -2.57
CA SER A 139 -19.82 9.34 -3.85
C SER A 139 -19.53 10.70 -4.49
N SER A 140 -19.20 10.71 -5.78
CA SER A 140 -19.37 11.89 -6.64
C SER A 140 -20.82 12.31 -6.70
#